data_AF-A0A930TGW5-F1
#
_entry.id   AF-A0A930TGW5-F1
#
_cell.length_a   1.000
_cell.length_b   1.000
_cell.length_c   1.000
_cell.angle_alpha   90.00
_cell.angle_beta   90.00
_cell.angle_gamma   90.00
#
_symmetry.space_group_name_H-M   'P 1'
#
loop_
_entity.id
_entity.type
_entity.pdbx_description
1 polymer ?
#
loop_
_entity_poly.entity_id
_entity_poly.type
_entity_poly.pdbx_seq_one_letter_code
_entity_poly.pdbx_strand_id
1 'polypeptide(L)'
;MSKSPAEKPRFRDPMEGYRRVLKHRRNKRIRSAVSLTGLALLGSLAALFFSGHLVIGGIPASILMMFLQDEIARDAFLQGDRQGLHARLSEMGVEEMMKDYYRPRIADEAELDRYVHQLFYDRTGYVGEAYRVSPNGKLVRK
;
A
#
# COMPACT_ATOMS: atom_id res chain seq x y z
N MET A 1 67.20 45.73 -27.92
CA MET A 1 66.89 44.58 -27.06
C MET A 1 65.39 44.33 -27.07
N SER A 2 65.03 43.07 -27.31
CA SER A 2 63.74 42.36 -27.17
C SER A 2 62.41 43.06 -27.48
N LYS A 3 61.76 42.63 -28.56
CA LYS A 3 60.35 42.94 -28.90
C LYS A 3 59.43 42.13 -27.97
N SER A 4 58.46 42.80 -27.34
CA SER A 4 57.38 42.15 -26.59
C SER A 4 56.51 41.31 -27.54
N PRO A 5 56.19 40.04 -27.22
CA PRO A 5 55.41 39.20 -28.11
C PRO A 5 53.94 39.63 -28.09
N ALA A 6 53.36 39.80 -29.28
CA ALA A 6 51.95 40.11 -29.46
C ALA A 6 51.06 39.00 -28.86
N GLU A 7 50.21 39.39 -27.91
CA GLU A 7 49.19 38.53 -27.30
C GLU A 7 48.12 38.18 -28.36
N LYS A 8 48.03 36.92 -28.75
CA LYS A 8 47.00 36.47 -29.72
C LYS A 8 45.61 36.63 -29.09
N PRO A 9 44.62 37.14 -29.83
CA PRO A 9 43.26 37.26 -29.31
C PRO A 9 42.71 35.87 -28.99
N ARG A 10 42.30 35.68 -27.72
CA ARG A 10 41.59 34.48 -27.29
C ARG A 10 40.28 34.38 -28.05
N PHE A 11 40.23 33.46 -29.01
CA PHE A 11 39.02 33.12 -29.75
C PHE A 11 38.01 32.51 -28.76
N ARG A 12 37.04 33.31 -28.31
CA ARG A 12 35.91 32.81 -27.51
C ARG A 12 35.07 31.92 -28.41
N ASP A 13 34.90 30.67 -28.02
CA ASP A 13 34.06 29.71 -28.73
C ASP A 13 32.63 30.25 -28.86
N PRO A 14 32.15 30.60 -30.07
CA PRO A 14 30.81 31.14 -30.27
C PRO A 14 29.71 30.12 -29.94
N MET A 15 30.07 28.83 -29.83
CA MET A 15 29.14 27.76 -29.50
C MET A 15 28.92 27.60 -27.99
N GLU A 16 29.70 28.28 -27.15
CA GLU A 16 29.58 28.17 -25.70
C GLU A 16 28.24 28.75 -25.20
N GLY A 17 27.78 29.86 -25.79
CA GLY A 17 26.47 30.45 -25.51
C GLY A 17 25.32 29.54 -25.96
N TYR A 18 25.44 28.96 -27.16
CA TYR A 18 24.44 28.04 -27.72
C TYR A 18 24.30 26.76 -26.89
N ARG A 19 25.41 26.19 -26.42
CA ARG A 19 25.41 25.01 -25.53
C ARG A 19 24.73 25.31 -24.19
N ARG A 20 24.91 26.50 -23.61
CA ARG A 20 24.23 26.89 -22.36
C ARG A 20 22.72 26.99 -22.53
N VAL A 21 22.23 27.56 -23.63
CA VAL A 21 20.79 27.71 -23.91
C VAL A 21 20.10 26.36 -24.11
N LEU A 22 20.75 25.43 -24.82
CA LEU A 22 20.22 24.07 -25.02
C LEU A 22 20.14 23.27 -23.71
N LYS A 23 21.15 23.41 -22.84
CA LYS A 23 21.16 22.76 -21.51
C LYS A 23 20.02 23.27 -20.62
N HIS A 24 19.64 24.55 -20.75
CA HIS A 24 18.55 25.16 -19.99
C HIS A 24 17.15 24.74 -20.50
N ARG A 25 16.94 24.61 -21.82
CA ARG A 25 15.66 24.14 -22.38
C ARG A 25 15.38 22.66 -22.11
N ARG A 26 16.41 21.82 -22.07
CA ARG A 26 16.26 20.38 -21.79
C ARG A 26 15.87 20.08 -20.33
N ASN A 27 16.32 20.90 -19.38
CA ASN A 27 15.98 20.75 -17.96
C ASN A 27 14.56 21.23 -17.58
N LYS A 28 13.94 22.12 -18.38
CA LYS A 28 12.53 22.50 -18.15
C LYS A 28 11.55 21.39 -18.49
N ARG A 29 11.82 20.55 -19.50
CA ARG A 29 10.91 19.46 -19.90
C ARG A 29 10.94 18.25 -18.96
N ILE A 30 12.08 17.98 -18.31
CA ILE A 30 12.21 16.83 -17.39
C ILE A 30 11.53 17.12 -16.04
N ARG A 31 11.43 18.38 -15.62
CA ARG A 31 10.69 18.77 -14.40
C ARG A 31 9.16 18.73 -14.57
N SER A 32 8.65 18.74 -15.80
CA SER A 32 7.20 18.72 -16.08
C SER A 32 6.63 17.30 -16.31
N ALA A 33 7.47 16.31 -16.56
CA ALA A 33 7.04 14.93 -16.85
C ALA A 33 6.89 14.05 -15.60
N VAL A 34 7.48 14.46 -14.46
CA VAL A 34 7.39 13.72 -13.19
C VAL A 34 6.06 13.98 -12.46
N SER A 35 5.36 15.07 -12.78
CA SER A 35 4.15 15.49 -12.06
C SER A 35 2.88 14.71 -12.45
N LEU A 36 2.71 14.36 -13.73
CA LEU A 36 1.47 13.74 -14.22
C LEU A 36 1.39 12.24 -13.92
N THR A 37 2.49 11.50 -14.05
CA THR A 37 2.49 10.05 -13.81
C THR A 37 2.30 9.72 -12.33
N GLY A 38 2.91 10.50 -11.42
CA GLY A 38 2.71 10.35 -9.98
C GLY A 38 1.28 10.64 -9.54
N LEU A 39 0.66 11.70 -10.07
CA LEU A 39 -0.74 12.03 -9.81
C LEU A 39 -1.71 11.01 -10.38
N ALA A 40 -1.44 10.46 -11.58
CA ALA A 40 -2.26 9.41 -12.17
C ALA A 40 -2.19 8.09 -11.38
N LEU A 41 -0.99 7.72 -10.89
CA LEU A 41 -0.81 6.56 -10.01
C LEU A 41 -1.53 6.75 -8.66
N LEU A 42 -1.37 7.92 -8.03
CA LEU A 42 -2.07 8.25 -6.79
C LEU A 42 -3.59 8.27 -6.97
N GLY A 43 -4.08 8.84 -8.07
CA GLY A 43 -5.50 8.87 -8.42
C GLY A 43 -6.06 7.47 -8.67
N SER A 44 -5.32 6.60 -9.36
CA SER A 44 -5.73 5.21 -9.60
C SER A 44 -5.75 4.40 -8.32
N LEU A 45 -4.75 4.58 -7.44
CA LEU A 45 -4.70 3.91 -6.15
C LEU A 45 -5.83 4.39 -5.23
N ALA A 46 -6.12 5.70 -5.21
CA ALA A 46 -7.25 6.26 -4.49
C ALA A 46 -8.57 5.69 -5.03
N ALA A 47 -8.75 5.60 -6.35
CA ALA A 47 -9.95 5.01 -6.94
C ALA A 47 -10.13 3.53 -6.53
N LEU A 48 -9.07 2.72 -6.56
CA LEU A 48 -9.11 1.32 -6.11
C LEU A 48 -9.38 1.17 -4.61
N PHE A 49 -8.87 2.11 -3.81
CA PHE A 49 -9.14 2.16 -2.37
C PHE A 49 -10.61 2.48 -2.10
N PHE A 50 -11.15 3.54 -2.72
CA PHE A 50 -12.55 3.93 -2.55
C PHE A 50 -13.54 2.96 -3.20
N SER A 51 -13.14 2.21 -4.24
CA SER A 51 -13.97 1.16 -4.84
C SER A 51 -13.96 -0.15 -4.05
N GLY A 52 -13.21 -0.22 -2.94
CA GLY A 52 -13.07 -1.44 -2.14
C GLY A 52 -12.32 -2.58 -2.86
N HIS A 53 -11.62 -2.31 -3.95
CA HIS A 53 -10.92 -3.36 -4.71
C HIS A 53 -9.51 -3.60 -4.21
N LEU A 54 -8.96 -2.71 -3.38
CA LEU A 54 -7.65 -2.91 -2.78
C LEU A 54 -7.73 -3.90 -1.61
N VAL A 55 -7.03 -5.02 -1.73
CA VAL A 55 -6.96 -6.09 -0.73
C VAL A 55 -5.49 -6.34 -0.39
N ILE A 56 -5.15 -6.33 0.90
CA ILE A 56 -3.80 -6.60 1.40
C ILE A 56 -3.85 -7.88 2.22
N GLY A 57 -3.17 -8.91 1.74
CA GLY A 57 -3.12 -10.20 2.44
C GLY A 57 -4.50 -10.86 2.64
N GLY A 58 -5.47 -10.59 1.78
CA GLY A 58 -6.85 -11.07 1.90
C GLY A 58 -7.77 -10.16 2.73
N ILE A 59 -7.28 -9.05 3.29
CA ILE A 59 -8.11 -8.09 4.03
C ILE A 59 -8.35 -6.85 3.18
N PRO A 60 -9.60 -6.41 2.95
CA PRO A 60 -9.90 -5.14 2.30
C PRO A 60 -9.19 -3.98 2.98
N ALA A 61 -8.61 -3.08 2.19
CA ALA A 61 -7.82 -1.97 2.71
C ALA A 61 -8.64 -1.03 3.63
N SER A 62 -9.94 -0.89 3.39
CA SER A 62 -10.85 -0.14 4.26
C SER A 62 -10.90 -0.71 5.68
N ILE A 63 -11.04 -2.03 5.82
CA ILE A 63 -11.04 -2.74 7.09
C ILE A 63 -9.68 -2.64 7.77
N LEU A 64 -8.60 -2.77 7.01
CA LEU A 64 -7.24 -2.63 7.54
C LEU A 64 -6.99 -1.21 8.08
N MET A 65 -7.45 -0.17 7.37
CA MET A 65 -7.33 1.21 7.85
C MET A 65 -8.15 1.46 9.11
N MET A 66 -9.36 0.89 9.19
CA MET A 66 -10.19 0.96 10.39
C MET A 66 -9.47 0.31 11.59
N PHE A 67 -8.88 -0.86 11.38
CA PHE A 67 -8.05 -1.53 12.40
C PHE A 67 -6.85 -0.68 12.83
N LEU A 68 -6.11 -0.08 11.90
CA LEU A 68 -4.91 0.73 12.21
C LEU A 68 -5.24 2.03 12.97
N GLN A 69 -6.46 2.55 12.79
CA GLN A 69 -6.98 3.73 13.49
C GLN A 69 -7.52 3.40 14.88
N ASP A 70 -7.84 2.13 15.17
CA ASP A 70 -8.29 1.71 16.49
C ASP A 70 -7.08 1.41 17.40
N GLU A 71 -6.85 2.28 18.38
CA GLU A 71 -5.69 2.16 19.27
C GLU A 71 -5.72 0.88 20.09
N ILE A 72 -6.91 0.45 20.53
CA ILE A 72 -7.08 -0.76 21.35
C ILE A 72 -6.73 -2.00 20.53
N ALA A 73 -7.25 -2.11 19.31
CA ALA A 73 -6.98 -3.24 18.42
C ALA A 73 -5.50 -3.28 18.02
N ARG A 74 -4.93 -2.12 17.68
CA ARG A 74 -3.51 -2.02 17.32
C ARG A 74 -2.61 -2.43 18.49
N ASP A 75 -2.88 -1.93 19.69
CA ASP A 75 -2.06 -2.22 20.87
C ASP A 75 -2.17 -3.70 21.26
N ALA A 76 -3.37 -4.27 21.24
CA ALA A 76 -3.58 -5.71 21.47
C ALA A 76 -2.81 -6.57 20.45
N PHE A 77 -2.80 -6.16 19.17
CA PHE A 77 -2.01 -6.84 18.14
C PHE A 77 -0.50 -6.73 18.40
N LEU A 78 0.01 -5.55 18.72
CA LEU A 78 1.44 -5.32 18.98
C LEU A 78 1.93 -6.02 20.24
N GLN A 79 1.08 -6.12 21.26
CA GLN A 79 1.38 -6.83 22.51
C GLN A 79 1.19 -8.36 22.40
N GLY A 80 0.65 -8.85 21.29
CA GLY A 80 0.34 -10.26 21.09
C GLY A 80 -0.84 -10.76 21.95
N ASP A 81 -1.66 -9.85 22.48
CA ASP A 81 -2.90 -10.19 23.19
C ASP A 81 -3.98 -10.62 22.19
N ARG A 82 -3.95 -11.91 21.85
CA ARG A 82 -4.88 -12.51 20.88
C ARG A 82 -6.34 -12.41 21.34
N GLN A 83 -6.60 -12.50 22.64
CA GLN A 83 -7.96 -12.51 23.17
C GLN A 83 -8.54 -11.10 23.17
N GLY A 84 -7.77 -10.11 23.65
CA GLY A 84 -8.16 -8.70 23.59
C GLY A 84 -8.30 -8.21 22.15
N LEU A 85 -7.38 -8.59 21.26
CA LEU A 85 -7.48 -8.28 19.83
C LEU A 85 -8.77 -8.85 19.23
N HIS A 86 -9.09 -10.11 19.52
CA HIS A 86 -10.30 -10.73 19.01
C HIS A 86 -11.57 -10.06 19.51
N ALA A 87 -11.66 -9.82 20.82
CA ALA A 87 -12.81 -9.12 21.40
C ALA A 87 -13.01 -7.76 20.73
N ARG A 88 -11.92 -7.00 20.55
CA ARG A 88 -11.99 -5.69 19.91
C ARG A 88 -12.40 -5.76 18.44
N LEU A 89 -11.85 -6.70 17.66
CA LEU A 89 -12.25 -6.89 16.25
C LEU A 89 -13.72 -7.31 16.12
N SER A 90 -14.23 -8.11 17.07
CA SER A 90 -15.64 -8.49 17.16
C SER A 90 -16.54 -7.29 17.46
N GLU A 91 -16.17 -6.47 18.45
CA GLU A 91 -16.87 -5.20 18.77
C GLU A 91 -16.90 -4.24 17.58
N MET A 92 -15.82 -4.19 16.80
CA MET A 92 -15.72 -3.37 15.58
C MET A 92 -16.54 -3.94 14.41
N GLY A 93 -17.14 -5.13 14.55
CA GLY A 93 -17.91 -5.78 13.48
C GLY A 93 -17.05 -6.23 12.30
N VAL A 94 -15.74 -6.40 12.48
CA VAL A 94 -14.80 -6.70 11.38
C VAL A 94 -15.14 -8.02 10.70
N GLU A 95 -15.60 -9.02 11.45
CA GLU A 95 -16.02 -10.31 10.88
C GLU A 95 -17.15 -10.16 9.87
N GLU A 96 -18.21 -9.42 10.22
CA GLU A 96 -19.34 -9.22 9.31
C GLU A 96 -18.94 -8.38 8.10
N MET A 97 -18.12 -7.34 8.30
CA MET A 97 -17.59 -6.54 7.18
C MET A 97 -16.77 -7.38 6.20
N MET A 98 -16.00 -8.35 6.72
CA MET A 98 -15.27 -9.32 5.90
C MET A 98 -16.23 -10.24 5.15
N LYS A 99 -17.28 -10.75 5.83
CA LYS A 99 -18.32 -11.58 5.21
C LYS A 99 -19.03 -10.82 4.09
N ASP A 100 -19.49 -9.60 4.36
CA ASP A 100 -20.09 -8.69 3.36
C ASP A 100 -19.23 -8.51 2.12
N TYR A 101 -17.93 -8.32 2.31
CA TYR A 101 -16.97 -8.15 1.22
C TYR A 101 -16.84 -9.38 0.32
N TYR A 102 -16.87 -10.56 0.92
CA TYR A 102 -16.61 -11.83 0.24
C TYR A 102 -17.88 -12.56 -0.22
N ARG A 103 -19.05 -12.23 0.33
CA ARG A 103 -20.35 -12.83 -0.03
C ARG A 103 -20.65 -12.82 -1.53
N PRO A 104 -20.29 -11.79 -2.33
CA PRO A 104 -20.47 -11.84 -3.78
C PRO A 104 -19.63 -12.90 -4.50
N ARG A 105 -18.60 -13.45 -3.85
CA ARG A 105 -17.63 -14.41 -4.43
C ARG A 105 -17.76 -15.80 -3.82
N ILE A 106 -18.25 -15.92 -2.59
CA ILE A 106 -18.43 -17.17 -1.86
C ILE A 106 -19.90 -17.26 -1.46
N ALA A 107 -20.67 -18.08 -2.19
CA ALA A 107 -22.12 -18.16 -2.02
C ALA A 107 -22.55 -19.06 -0.85
N ASP A 108 -21.77 -20.09 -0.51
CA ASP A 108 -22.03 -20.92 0.66
C ASP A 108 -21.59 -20.18 1.93
N GLU A 109 -22.56 -19.81 2.77
CA GLU A 109 -22.31 -19.11 4.03
C GLU A 109 -21.41 -19.90 5.00
N ALA A 110 -21.46 -21.24 4.98
CA ALA A 110 -20.58 -22.04 5.82
C ALA A 110 -19.13 -22.02 5.29
N GLU A 111 -18.95 -21.95 3.98
CA GLU A 111 -17.63 -21.76 3.36
C GLU A 111 -17.10 -20.34 3.61
N LEU A 112 -17.96 -19.33 3.49
CA LEU A 112 -17.63 -17.93 3.76
C LEU A 112 -17.18 -17.74 5.21
N ASP A 113 -17.94 -18.26 6.17
CA ASP A 113 -17.62 -18.23 7.59
C ASP A 113 -16.25 -18.85 7.86
N ARG A 114 -16.04 -20.08 7.35
CA ARG A 114 -14.75 -20.78 7.49
C ARG A 114 -13.60 -20.00 6.83
N TYR A 115 -13.82 -19.40 5.66
CA TYR A 115 -12.82 -18.61 4.95
C TYR A 115 -12.40 -17.38 5.77
N VAL A 116 -13.37 -16.62 6.30
CA VAL A 116 -13.10 -15.43 7.12
C VAL A 116 -12.38 -15.82 8.41
N HIS A 117 -12.82 -16.88 9.10
CA HIS A 117 -12.13 -17.37 10.30
C HIS A 117 -10.71 -17.88 10.00
N GLN A 118 -10.50 -18.57 8.88
CA GLN A 118 -9.15 -18.99 8.46
C GLN A 118 -8.26 -17.77 8.25
N LEU A 119 -8.78 -16.71 7.63
CA LEU A 119 -8.02 -15.50 7.39
C LEU A 119 -7.65 -14.79 8.70
N PHE A 120 -8.56 -14.73 9.67
CA PHE A 120 -8.22 -14.23 11.01
C PHE A 120 -7.16 -15.10 11.69
N TYR A 121 -7.26 -16.41 11.60
CA TYR A 121 -6.25 -17.32 12.12
C TYR A 121 -4.87 -17.09 11.47
N ASP A 122 -4.81 -17.02 10.15
CA ASP A 122 -3.56 -16.83 9.41
C ASP A 122 -2.88 -15.50 9.74
N ARG A 123 -3.65 -14.48 10.16
CA ARG A 123 -3.17 -13.12 10.43
C ARG A 123 -2.87 -12.85 11.91
N THR A 124 -3.64 -13.45 12.81
CA THR A 124 -3.61 -13.13 14.24
C THR A 124 -3.32 -14.34 15.13
N GLY A 125 -3.39 -15.55 14.58
CA GLY A 125 -3.33 -16.81 15.32
C GLY A 125 -4.62 -17.13 16.09
N TYR A 126 -5.68 -16.34 15.92
CA TYR A 126 -6.98 -16.57 16.57
C TYR A 126 -7.72 -17.78 15.99
N VAL A 127 -8.28 -18.62 16.87
CA VAL A 127 -9.12 -19.77 16.47
C VAL A 127 -10.52 -19.55 17.04
N GLY A 128 -11.52 -19.53 16.16
CA GLY A 128 -12.92 -19.42 16.55
C GLY A 128 -13.38 -20.56 17.46
N GLU A 129 -14.32 -20.28 18.38
CA GLU A 129 -14.83 -21.28 19.31
C GLU A 129 -15.41 -22.51 18.60
N ALA A 130 -16.06 -22.31 17.45
CA ALA A 130 -16.63 -23.36 16.61
C ALA A 130 -15.59 -24.17 15.82
N TYR A 131 -14.32 -23.78 15.87
CA TYR A 131 -13.26 -24.31 15.02
C TYR A 131 -12.11 -24.92 15.83
N ARG A 132 -11.40 -25.85 15.18
CA ARG A 132 -10.12 -26.38 15.63
C ARG A 132 -9.12 -26.34 14.48
N VAL A 133 -7.85 -26.18 14.80
CA VAL A 133 -6.77 -26.24 13.80
C VAL A 133 -6.47 -27.71 13.52
N SER A 134 -6.60 -28.12 12.27
CA SER A 134 -6.19 -29.45 11.83
C SER A 134 -4.67 -29.52 11.62
N PRO A 135 -4.05 -30.71 11.54
CA PRO A 135 -2.59 -30.84 11.46
C PRO A 135 -1.92 -30.13 10.27
N ASN A 136 -2.68 -29.80 9.22
CA ASN A 136 -2.20 -29.07 8.05
C ASN A 136 -2.37 -27.53 8.17
N GLY A 137 -2.76 -27.02 9.35
CA GLY A 137 -2.96 -25.59 9.60
C GLY A 137 -4.30 -25.04 9.12
N LYS A 138 -5.25 -25.89 8.71
CA LYS A 138 -6.60 -25.45 8.31
C LYS A 138 -7.59 -25.52 9.46
N LEU A 139 -8.45 -24.52 9.56
CA LEU A 139 -9.59 -24.52 10.45
C LEU A 139 -10.64 -25.51 9.95
N VAL A 140 -10.98 -26.46 10.81
CA VAL A 140 -12.09 -27.39 10.61
C VAL A 140 -13.09 -27.19 11.73
N ARG A 141 -14.39 -27.31 11.42
CA ARG A 141 -15.44 -27.20 12.42
C ARG A 141 -15.26 -28.33 13.46
N LYS A 142 -15.55 -28.02 14.72
CA LYS A 142 -15.55 -29.01 15.80
C LYS A 142 -16.65 -30.04 15.63
#